data_AF-G3JXC7-F1
#
_entry.id   AF-G3JXC7-F1
#
_cell.length_a   1.000
_cell.length_b   1.000
_cell.length_c   1.000
_cell.angle_alpha   90.00
_cell.angle_beta   90.00
_cell.angle_gamma   90.00
#
_symmetry.space_group_name_H-M   'P 1'
#
loop_
_entity.id
_entity.type
_entity.pdbx_description
1 polymer ?
#
loop_
_entity_poly.entity_id
_entity_poly.type
_entity_poly.pdbx_seq_one_letter_code
_entity_poly.pdbx_strand_id
1 'polypeptide(L)'
;MANTLEDHITQVLESFKGEEINRVIAIYKPPDLELAIFYSKIISKLSPIIGNVLERSVAKELGVRLKAPYKRQDPEFPDVVVELGKDKRIGFEIKAWYALSTEAAARFRTSQKELSSGAYEEVYLVVIAWTMSKLFYGKPKIINLFFEKAIEIARTRDQKYHNPPWNIVLEPVDTSARTINLQQKVVIGKKLQEENLPEGVQAEEELKKLAQDKKIKDYKVYSTQEDYVDFIRNLERVLPYREDSNFGKIDRIPHERLSSFLKNTKKLKLLGLTLKDWIKVMEYISNQEEKSAQKSKKKKELEDLVEKALKKLGYPNTY
;
A
#
# COMPACT_ATOMS: atom_id res chain seq x y z
N MET A 1 5.02 12.36 29.38
CA MET A 1 5.85 13.28 28.59
C MET A 1 5.64 12.92 27.12
N ALA A 2 4.77 13.66 26.44
CA ALA A 2 4.65 13.60 24.98
C ALA A 2 5.17 14.96 24.51
N ASN A 3 6.39 15.02 24.01
CA ASN A 3 7.09 16.28 23.83
C ASN A 3 7.30 16.65 22.35
N THR A 4 6.74 15.88 21.41
CA THR A 4 6.74 16.23 19.99
C THR A 4 5.35 16.08 19.35
N LEU A 5 5.11 16.80 18.26
CA LEU A 5 3.91 16.63 17.42
C LEU A 5 3.78 15.17 16.92
N GLU A 6 4.91 14.54 16.58
CA GLU A 6 4.94 13.14 16.13
C GLU A 6 4.50 12.17 17.23
N ASP A 7 4.86 12.41 18.49
CA ASP A 7 4.36 11.60 19.62
C ASP A 7 2.83 11.72 19.74
N HIS A 8 2.30 12.93 19.56
CA HIS A 8 0.85 13.14 19.65
C HIS A 8 0.12 12.47 18.48
N ILE A 9 0.61 12.62 17.24
CA ILE A 9 0.10 11.92 16.06
C ILE A 9 0.14 10.41 16.29
N THR A 10 1.25 9.89 16.82
CA THR A 10 1.40 8.47 17.15
C THR A 10 0.32 8.03 18.13
N GLN A 11 0.14 8.74 19.25
CA GLN A 11 -0.89 8.40 20.24
C GLN A 11 -2.30 8.41 19.67
N VAL A 12 -2.61 9.41 18.84
CA VAL A 12 -3.91 9.49 18.15
C VAL A 12 -4.08 8.32 17.19
N LEU A 13 -3.09 7.99 16.37
CA LEU A 13 -3.15 6.87 15.44
C LEU A 13 -3.26 5.52 16.16
N GLU A 14 -2.52 5.33 17.25
CA GLU A 14 -2.61 4.15 18.11
C GLU A 14 -3.99 3.98 18.73
N SER A 15 -4.68 5.07 19.04
CA SER A 15 -6.03 5.02 19.63
C SER A 15 -7.10 4.43 18.69
N PHE A 16 -6.86 4.36 17.37
CA PHE A 16 -7.75 3.67 16.42
C PHE A 16 -7.64 2.14 16.48
N LYS A 17 -6.57 1.59 17.08
CA LYS A 17 -6.37 0.14 17.10
C LYS A 17 -7.47 -0.52 17.92
N GLY A 18 -8.08 -1.52 17.32
CA GLY A 18 -9.16 -2.28 17.94
C GLY A 18 -10.55 -1.74 17.64
N GLU A 19 -10.69 -0.56 17.04
CA GLU A 19 -11.98 0.03 16.70
C GLU A 19 -12.68 -0.75 15.58
N GLU A 20 -13.98 -1.02 15.79
CA GLU A 20 -14.86 -1.56 14.75
C GLU A 20 -15.55 -0.43 13.99
N ILE A 21 -15.60 -0.55 12.67
CA ILE A 21 -16.22 0.45 11.81
C ILE A 21 -17.69 0.10 11.62
N ASN A 22 -18.51 0.75 12.43
CA ASN A 22 -19.95 0.52 12.49
C ASN A 22 -20.74 1.07 11.29
N ARG A 23 -20.09 1.76 10.34
CA ARG A 23 -20.74 2.54 9.26
C ARG A 23 -20.57 1.96 7.84
N VAL A 24 -20.03 0.75 7.68
CA VAL A 24 -19.83 0.14 6.35
C VAL A 24 -20.77 -1.04 6.13
N ILE A 25 -20.44 -2.16 6.75
CA ILE A 25 -21.10 -3.44 6.52
C ILE A 25 -20.85 -4.33 7.73
N ALA A 26 -21.83 -5.18 8.04
CA ALA A 26 -21.65 -6.31 8.91
C ALA A 26 -21.95 -7.57 8.10
N ILE A 27 -21.06 -8.55 8.18
CA ILE A 27 -21.22 -9.86 7.56
C ILE A 27 -21.61 -10.85 8.65
N TYR A 28 -22.71 -11.57 8.47
CA TYR A 28 -23.16 -12.56 9.45
C TYR A 28 -22.26 -13.79 9.47
N LYS A 29 -22.25 -14.52 10.59
CA LYS A 29 -21.54 -15.78 10.69
C LYS A 29 -22.14 -16.78 9.67
N PRO A 30 -21.31 -17.45 8.85
CA PRO A 30 -21.80 -18.52 7.98
C PRO A 30 -22.40 -19.67 8.80
N PRO A 31 -23.54 -20.25 8.38
CA PRO A 31 -24.22 -21.29 9.14
C PRO A 31 -23.46 -22.62 9.11
N ASP A 32 -22.65 -22.85 8.07
CA ASP A 32 -21.91 -24.09 7.83
C ASP A 32 -20.47 -23.83 7.33
N LEU A 33 -19.69 -24.90 7.22
CA LEU A 33 -18.30 -24.86 6.78
C LEU A 33 -18.17 -24.49 5.30
N GLU A 34 -19.07 -24.98 4.45
CA GLU A 34 -19.04 -24.71 3.01
C GLU A 34 -19.13 -23.20 2.72
N LEU A 35 -20.10 -22.52 3.34
CA LEU A 35 -20.25 -21.08 3.18
C LEU A 35 -19.12 -20.30 3.86
N ALA A 36 -18.53 -20.83 4.94
CA ALA A 36 -17.34 -20.24 5.54
C ALA A 36 -16.13 -20.26 4.61
N ILE A 37 -15.92 -21.38 3.90
CA ILE A 37 -14.89 -21.52 2.87
C ILE A 37 -15.14 -20.56 1.70
N PHE A 38 -16.41 -20.40 1.31
CA PHE A 38 -16.77 -19.43 0.28
C PHE A 38 -16.46 -17.99 0.72
N TYR A 39 -16.88 -17.58 1.93
CA TYR A 39 -16.61 -16.23 2.47
C TYR A 39 -15.11 -15.95 2.51
N SER A 40 -14.35 -16.93 2.96
CA SER A 40 -12.89 -16.97 2.96
C SER A 40 -12.27 -16.53 1.63
N LYS A 41 -12.83 -17.00 0.50
CA LYS A 41 -12.34 -16.72 -0.85
C LYS A 41 -12.74 -15.33 -1.36
N ILE A 42 -13.88 -14.80 -0.92
CA ILE A 42 -14.47 -13.59 -1.52
C ILE A 42 -14.38 -12.33 -0.65
N ILE A 43 -14.12 -12.44 0.65
CA ILE A 43 -14.22 -11.31 1.58
C ILE A 43 -13.29 -10.15 1.22
N SER A 44 -12.13 -10.44 0.62
CA SER A 44 -11.18 -9.42 0.16
C SER A 44 -11.74 -8.53 -0.95
N LYS A 45 -12.77 -8.98 -1.68
CA LYS A 45 -13.47 -8.20 -2.71
C LYS A 45 -14.24 -7.01 -2.13
N LEU A 46 -14.48 -6.98 -0.82
CA LEU A 46 -15.06 -5.82 -0.11
C LEU A 46 -14.04 -4.70 0.15
N SER A 47 -12.75 -4.92 -0.15
CA SER A 47 -11.69 -3.94 0.14
C SER A 47 -11.90 -2.57 -0.50
N PRO A 48 -12.42 -2.43 -1.75
CA PRO A 48 -12.61 -1.10 -2.33
C PRO A 48 -13.59 -0.23 -1.52
N ILE A 49 -14.73 -0.77 -1.11
CA ILE A 49 -15.73 -0.01 -0.33
C ILE A 49 -15.26 0.19 1.12
N ILE A 50 -14.73 -0.86 1.76
CA ILE A 50 -14.27 -0.77 3.15
C ILE A 50 -13.06 0.17 3.26
N GLY A 51 -12.14 0.11 2.30
CA GLY A 51 -10.97 0.98 2.23
C GLY A 51 -11.34 2.45 2.12
N ASN A 52 -12.23 2.81 1.19
CA ASN A 52 -12.70 4.18 1.04
C ASN A 52 -13.40 4.71 2.32
N VAL A 53 -14.21 3.88 2.98
CA VAL A 53 -14.87 4.31 4.23
C VAL A 53 -13.88 4.38 5.39
N LEU A 54 -12.90 3.48 5.48
CA LEU A 54 -11.79 3.55 6.44
C LEU A 54 -11.04 4.86 6.29
N GLU A 55 -10.59 5.16 5.06
CA GLU A 55 -9.85 6.38 4.72
C GLU A 55 -10.65 7.62 5.12
N ARG A 56 -11.93 7.71 4.73
CA ARG A 56 -12.80 8.83 5.11
C ARG A 56 -13.07 8.92 6.62
N SER A 57 -13.23 7.80 7.31
CA SER A 57 -13.55 7.77 8.75
C SER A 57 -12.33 8.15 9.58
N VAL A 58 -11.18 7.54 9.32
CA VAL A 58 -9.93 7.87 10.01
C VAL A 58 -9.53 9.30 9.70
N ALA A 59 -9.67 9.76 8.45
CA ALA A 59 -9.44 11.15 8.08
C ALA A 59 -10.21 12.14 8.97
N LYS A 60 -11.52 11.90 9.13
CA LYS A 60 -12.40 12.73 9.95
C LYS A 60 -11.97 12.71 11.41
N GLU A 61 -11.77 11.52 11.97
CA GLU A 61 -11.48 11.35 13.39
C GLU A 61 -10.07 11.83 13.77
N LEU A 62 -9.10 11.76 12.85
CA LEU A 62 -7.72 12.19 13.06
C LEU A 62 -7.68 13.69 13.42
N GLY A 63 -8.32 14.55 12.61
CA GLY A 63 -8.37 15.98 12.89
C GLY A 63 -9.07 16.31 14.21
N VAL A 64 -10.18 15.62 14.51
CA VAL A 64 -10.90 15.77 15.78
C VAL A 64 -10.01 15.40 16.98
N ARG A 65 -9.32 14.25 16.92
CA ARG A 65 -8.47 13.75 18.02
C ARG A 65 -7.19 14.57 18.19
N LEU A 66 -6.66 15.15 17.11
CA LEU A 66 -5.56 16.12 17.14
C LEU A 66 -5.98 17.49 17.71
N LYS A 67 -7.29 17.72 17.91
CA LYS A 67 -7.86 18.97 18.45
C LYS A 67 -7.42 20.21 17.68
N ALA A 68 -7.31 20.08 16.36
CA ALA A 68 -6.87 21.13 15.46
C ALA A 68 -7.87 21.29 14.30
N PRO A 69 -8.01 22.50 13.70
CA PRO A 69 -8.78 22.66 12.48
C PRO A 69 -8.25 21.72 11.40
N TYR A 70 -9.15 21.08 10.69
CA TYR A 70 -8.79 20.14 9.64
C TYR A 70 -9.73 20.24 8.45
N LYS A 71 -9.20 19.92 7.28
CA LYS A 71 -9.94 19.86 6.03
C LYS A 71 -9.65 18.53 5.36
N ARG A 72 -10.71 17.80 5.00
CA ARG A 72 -10.59 16.68 4.06
C ARG A 72 -10.41 17.24 2.66
N GLN A 73 -9.52 16.63 1.89
CA GLN A 73 -9.30 16.96 0.48
C GLN A 73 -9.69 15.76 -0.36
N ASP A 74 -10.62 15.97 -1.29
CA ASP A 74 -11.16 14.94 -2.17
C ASP A 74 -11.76 15.67 -3.38
N PRO A 75 -11.18 15.56 -4.59
CA PRO A 75 -10.12 14.63 -5.00
C PRO A 75 -8.68 15.16 -4.81
N GLU A 76 -8.48 16.18 -3.98
CA GLU A 76 -7.19 16.86 -3.79
C GLU A 76 -6.24 16.12 -2.84
N PHE A 77 -4.93 16.34 -3.00
CA PHE A 77 -3.87 15.72 -2.18
C PHE A 77 -3.34 16.68 -1.10
N PRO A 78 -3.01 16.19 0.10
CA PRO A 78 -3.26 14.84 0.64
C PRO A 78 -4.67 14.73 1.23
N ASP A 79 -5.15 13.50 1.47
CA ASP A 79 -6.52 13.21 1.92
C ASP A 79 -7.02 14.07 3.09
N VAL A 80 -6.13 14.42 4.03
CA VAL A 80 -6.40 15.34 5.14
C VAL A 80 -5.31 16.37 5.31
N VAL A 81 -5.72 17.60 5.58
CA VAL A 81 -4.86 18.69 6.04
C VAL A 81 -5.28 19.06 7.45
N VAL A 82 -4.30 19.21 8.34
CA VAL A 82 -4.49 19.72 9.70
C VAL A 82 -3.70 21.01 9.84
N GLU A 83 -4.36 22.04 10.35
CA GLU A 83 -3.81 23.38 10.55
C GLU A 83 -3.28 23.50 11.98
N LEU A 84 -1.98 23.70 12.13
CA LEU A 84 -1.28 23.83 13.42
C LEU A 84 -0.97 25.29 13.78
N GLY A 85 -1.37 26.24 12.94
CA GLY A 85 -1.10 27.67 13.10
C GLY A 85 -1.22 28.41 11.77
N LYS A 86 -0.95 29.72 11.79
CA LYS A 86 -1.27 30.66 10.69
C LYS A 86 -0.72 30.25 9.31
N ASP A 87 0.40 29.52 9.27
CA ASP A 87 1.02 29.04 8.02
C ASP A 87 1.56 27.60 8.13
N LYS A 88 1.22 26.88 9.21
CA LYS A 88 1.73 25.52 9.45
C LYS A 88 0.66 24.50 9.18
N ARG A 89 0.81 23.77 8.08
CA ARG A 89 -0.12 22.73 7.65
C ARG A 89 0.62 21.39 7.58
N ILE A 90 0.04 20.37 8.19
CA ILE A 90 0.49 18.99 8.01
C ILE A 90 -0.53 18.22 7.18
N GLY A 91 -0.03 17.32 6.35
CA GLY A 91 -0.84 16.47 5.49
C GLY A 91 -0.86 15.02 5.96
N PHE A 92 -1.94 14.31 5.65
CA PHE A 92 -2.03 12.86 5.82
C PHE A 92 -2.59 12.21 4.56
N GLU A 93 -1.79 11.35 3.94
CA GLU A 93 -2.19 10.47 2.85
C GLU A 93 -2.54 9.11 3.44
N ILE A 94 -3.76 8.62 3.26
CA ILE A 94 -4.25 7.42 3.92
C ILE A 94 -4.39 6.28 2.90
N LYS A 95 -4.02 5.08 3.31
CA LYS A 95 -4.18 3.85 2.53
C LYS A 95 -4.72 2.72 3.41
N ALA A 96 -5.74 2.02 2.95
CA ALA A 96 -6.24 0.83 3.64
C ALA A 96 -5.63 -0.48 3.08
N TRP A 97 -5.31 -1.41 3.98
CA TRP A 97 -4.83 -2.75 3.64
C TRP A 97 -5.63 -3.84 4.39
N TYR A 98 -6.23 -4.76 3.64
CA TYR A 98 -6.85 -5.95 4.19
C TYR A 98 -5.77 -6.95 4.66
N ALA A 99 -5.59 -7.08 5.97
CA ALA A 99 -4.45 -7.76 6.56
C ALA A 99 -4.41 -9.28 6.34
N LEU A 100 -5.47 -9.90 5.83
CA LEU A 100 -5.49 -11.31 5.41
C LEU A 100 -5.19 -11.50 3.91
N SER A 101 -5.00 -10.43 3.13
CA SER A 101 -4.49 -10.56 1.76
C SER A 101 -3.03 -11.03 1.75
N THR A 102 -2.60 -11.66 0.67
CA THR A 102 -1.20 -12.07 0.47
C THR A 102 -0.25 -10.88 0.39
N GLU A 103 -0.70 -9.76 -0.20
CA GLU A 103 0.10 -8.54 -0.43
C GLU A 103 -0.67 -7.28 0.01
N ALA A 104 0.03 -6.29 0.58
CA ALA A 104 -0.46 -4.92 0.71
C ALA A 104 -0.38 -4.18 -0.63
N ALA A 105 -1.36 -4.43 -1.50
CA ALA A 105 -1.37 -3.97 -2.89
C ALA A 105 -1.76 -2.50 -3.10
N ALA A 106 -2.19 -1.79 -2.05
CA ALA A 106 -2.41 -0.34 -2.11
C ALA A 106 -1.12 0.34 -2.61
N ARG A 107 -1.27 1.40 -3.41
CA ARG A 107 -0.13 2.08 -4.04
C ARG A 107 0.08 3.47 -3.48
N PHE A 108 1.35 3.81 -3.23
CA PHE A 108 1.79 5.15 -2.92
C PHE A 108 2.61 5.69 -4.10
N ARG A 109 2.01 6.58 -4.89
CA ARG A 109 2.58 7.14 -6.13
C ARG A 109 2.74 8.66 -6.10
N THR A 110 2.59 9.28 -4.93
CA THR A 110 2.84 10.72 -4.76
C THR A 110 4.27 11.06 -5.16
N SER A 111 4.45 12.19 -5.85
CA SER A 111 5.76 12.65 -6.32
C SER A 111 6.60 13.28 -5.22
N GLN A 112 7.92 13.17 -5.36
CA GLN A 112 8.85 13.89 -4.48
C GLN A 112 8.74 15.41 -4.70
N LYS A 113 8.45 15.85 -5.93
CA LYS A 113 8.22 17.26 -6.27
C LYS A 113 6.99 17.84 -5.55
N GLU A 114 5.86 17.14 -5.55
CA GLU A 114 4.64 17.56 -4.83
C GLU A 114 4.88 17.62 -3.31
N LEU A 115 5.52 16.57 -2.76
CA LEU A 115 5.85 16.49 -1.33
C LEU A 115 6.84 17.56 -0.87
N SER A 116 7.69 18.07 -1.77
CA SER A 116 8.69 19.10 -1.47
C SER A 116 8.29 20.50 -1.93
N SER A 117 7.04 20.70 -2.36
CA SER A 117 6.55 21.97 -2.92
C SER A 117 6.45 23.12 -1.91
N GLY A 118 6.55 22.84 -0.61
CA GLY A 118 6.32 23.80 0.47
C GLY A 118 4.84 24.06 0.76
N ALA A 119 3.91 23.35 0.10
CA ALA A 119 2.48 23.46 0.39
C ALA A 119 2.14 23.01 1.83
N TYR A 120 2.92 22.07 2.36
CA TYR A 120 2.80 21.50 3.70
C TYR A 120 4.17 21.48 4.37
N GLU A 121 4.19 21.65 5.69
CA GLU A 121 5.40 21.47 6.51
C GLU A 121 5.89 20.02 6.45
N GLU A 122 4.93 19.08 6.49
CA GLU A 122 5.18 17.65 6.37
C GLU A 122 3.92 16.96 5.86
N VAL A 123 4.09 15.86 5.13
CA VAL A 123 2.98 14.96 4.79
C VAL A 123 3.33 13.58 5.31
N TYR A 124 2.41 12.94 6.03
CA TYR A 124 2.56 11.59 6.54
C TYR A 124 1.76 10.60 5.68
N LEU A 125 2.38 9.49 5.31
CA LEU A 125 1.66 8.32 4.81
C LEU A 125 1.14 7.51 5.98
N VAL A 126 -0.16 7.29 6.05
CA VAL A 126 -0.82 6.42 7.04
C VAL A 126 -1.32 5.16 6.34
N VAL A 127 -0.86 3.98 6.78
CA VAL A 127 -1.36 2.69 6.28
C VAL A 127 -2.18 2.01 7.37
N ILE A 128 -3.48 1.81 7.11
CA ILE A 128 -4.42 1.18 8.04
C ILE A 128 -4.54 -0.30 7.69
N ALA A 129 -4.05 -1.17 8.57
CA ALA A 129 -4.31 -2.60 8.47
C ALA A 129 -5.65 -2.92 9.12
N TRP A 130 -6.54 -3.56 8.35
CA TRP A 130 -7.87 -3.94 8.81
C TRP A 130 -8.18 -5.40 8.49
N THR A 131 -9.12 -5.99 9.22
CA THR A 131 -9.72 -7.30 8.95
C THR A 131 -11.17 -7.31 9.43
N MET A 132 -11.91 -8.40 9.22
CA MET A 132 -13.22 -8.54 9.88
C MET A 132 -13.02 -8.97 11.34
N SER A 133 -13.86 -8.49 12.26
CA SER A 133 -13.71 -8.71 13.69
C SER A 133 -13.76 -10.18 14.11
N LYS A 134 -14.30 -11.04 13.24
CA LYS A 134 -14.31 -12.50 13.36
C LYS A 134 -13.73 -13.18 12.10
N LEU A 135 -12.59 -12.68 11.60
CA LEU A 135 -11.82 -13.20 10.46
C LEU A 135 -12.40 -12.87 9.08
N PHE A 136 -13.47 -13.54 8.65
CA PHE A 136 -14.17 -13.30 7.38
C PHE A 136 -15.65 -12.91 7.57
N TYR A 137 -16.08 -12.73 8.82
CA TYR A 137 -17.39 -12.20 9.18
C TYR A 137 -17.29 -11.24 10.38
N GLY A 138 -18.41 -10.62 10.75
CA GLY A 138 -18.48 -9.55 11.73
C GLY A 138 -18.40 -8.18 11.06
N LYS A 139 -17.75 -7.23 11.73
CA LYS A 139 -17.57 -5.86 11.21
C LYS A 139 -16.11 -5.61 10.85
N PRO A 140 -15.80 -4.71 9.89
CA PRO A 140 -14.44 -4.27 9.66
C PRO A 140 -13.85 -3.70 10.95
N LYS A 141 -12.60 -4.08 11.25
CA LYS A 141 -11.88 -3.73 12.46
C LYS A 141 -10.46 -3.31 12.11
N ILE A 142 -10.04 -2.17 12.64
CA ILE A 142 -8.65 -1.72 12.54
C ILE A 142 -7.81 -2.54 13.52
N ILE A 143 -6.76 -3.19 13.03
CA ILE A 143 -5.92 -4.08 13.84
C ILE A 143 -4.50 -3.56 14.02
N ASN A 144 -4.03 -2.72 13.10
CA ASN A 144 -2.74 -2.07 13.21
C ASN A 144 -2.70 -0.83 12.31
N LEU A 145 -1.78 0.09 12.60
CA LEU A 145 -1.53 1.25 11.75
C LEU A 145 -0.02 1.46 11.62
N PHE A 146 0.35 2.08 10.51
CA PHE A 146 1.69 2.58 10.24
C PHE A 146 1.59 4.06 9.88
N PHE A 147 2.58 4.83 10.31
CA PHE A 147 2.77 6.19 9.82
C PHE A 147 4.26 6.47 9.63
N GLU A 148 4.57 7.23 8.58
CA GLU A 148 5.91 7.72 8.28
C GLU A 148 5.81 8.97 7.40
N LYS A 149 6.85 9.80 7.39
CA LYS A 149 6.99 10.89 6.44
C LYS A 149 6.88 10.36 5.00
N ALA A 150 5.94 10.91 4.24
CA ALA A 150 5.62 10.48 2.90
C ALA A 150 6.82 10.66 1.94
N ILE A 151 7.66 11.69 2.18
CA ILE A 151 8.87 11.94 1.38
C ILE A 151 9.90 10.82 1.53
N GLU A 152 10.07 10.23 2.71
CA GLU A 152 11.00 9.11 2.93
C GLU A 152 10.53 7.84 2.21
N ILE A 153 9.22 7.61 2.20
CA ILE A 153 8.61 6.51 1.46
C ILE A 153 8.77 6.73 -0.06
N ALA A 154 8.58 7.96 -0.55
CA ALA A 154 8.76 8.30 -1.96
C ALA A 154 10.21 8.10 -2.41
N ARG A 155 11.19 8.61 -1.64
CA ARG A 155 12.63 8.41 -1.90
C ARG A 155 13.00 6.94 -1.96
N THR A 156 12.60 6.18 -0.95
CA THR A 156 12.89 4.73 -0.88
C THR A 156 12.26 3.97 -2.05
N ARG A 157 11.03 4.33 -2.43
CA ARG A 157 10.35 3.76 -3.60
C ARG A 157 11.13 4.09 -4.87
N ASP A 158 11.40 5.37 -5.12
CA ASP A 158 12.00 5.80 -6.39
C ASP A 158 13.42 5.25 -6.53
N GLN A 159 14.23 5.26 -5.47
CA GLN A 159 15.57 4.66 -5.47
C GLN A 159 15.54 3.16 -5.78
N LYS A 160 14.54 2.41 -5.29
CA LYS A 160 14.41 0.99 -5.61
C LYS A 160 14.08 0.74 -7.09
N TYR A 161 13.16 1.55 -7.63
CA TYR A 161 12.57 1.29 -8.93
C TYR A 161 13.24 2.05 -10.07
N HIS A 162 14.15 2.97 -9.78
CA HIS A 162 14.89 3.71 -10.78
C HIS A 162 16.25 3.07 -11.04
N ASN A 163 16.37 2.39 -12.18
CA ASN A 163 17.61 1.76 -12.66
C ASN A 163 17.62 1.78 -14.20
N PRO A 164 17.83 2.94 -14.83
CA PRO A 164 17.81 3.06 -16.28
C PRO A 164 18.99 2.26 -16.91
N PRO A 165 18.77 1.67 -18.09
CA PRO A 165 17.56 1.76 -18.91
C PRO A 165 16.47 0.76 -18.49
N TRP A 166 16.77 -0.19 -17.60
CA TRP A 166 15.90 -1.34 -17.31
C TRP A 166 14.59 -0.96 -16.63
N ASN A 167 14.66 -0.04 -15.68
CA ASN A 167 13.50 0.49 -14.97
C ASN A 167 13.63 2.00 -14.84
N ILE A 168 12.57 2.74 -15.16
CA ILE A 168 12.55 4.19 -15.03
C ILE A 168 11.39 4.63 -14.17
N VAL A 169 11.57 5.78 -13.53
CA VAL A 169 10.57 6.44 -12.69
C VAL A 169 10.31 7.79 -13.32
N LEU A 170 9.06 8.05 -13.66
CA LEU A 170 8.61 9.23 -14.39
C LEU A 170 7.85 10.15 -13.44
N GLU A 171 8.42 11.32 -13.15
CA GLU A 171 7.70 12.42 -12.52
C GLU A 171 6.52 12.88 -13.39
N PRO A 172 5.36 13.24 -12.81
CA PRO A 172 4.22 13.77 -13.56
C PRO A 172 4.61 15.02 -14.37
N VAL A 173 4.04 15.16 -15.58
CA VAL A 173 4.07 16.47 -16.27
C VAL A 173 3.02 17.36 -15.65
N ASP A 174 3.29 18.66 -15.64
CA ASP A 174 2.21 19.62 -15.51
C ASP A 174 1.14 19.36 -16.60
N THR A 175 -0.02 18.94 -16.13
CA THR A 175 -1.20 18.68 -16.94
C THR A 175 -2.37 19.53 -16.46
N SER A 176 -2.11 20.61 -15.73
CA SER A 176 -3.10 21.52 -15.15
C SER A 176 -4.11 22.06 -16.17
N ALA A 177 -3.70 22.22 -17.44
CA ALA A 177 -4.56 22.64 -18.54
C ALA A 177 -5.59 21.56 -18.99
N ARG A 178 -5.45 20.32 -18.55
CA ARG A 178 -6.40 19.23 -18.85
C ARG A 178 -7.57 19.22 -17.87
N THR A 179 -8.68 18.60 -18.27
CA THR A 179 -9.81 18.34 -17.38
C THR A 179 -9.34 17.59 -16.14
N ILE A 180 -9.96 17.85 -14.97
CA ILE A 180 -9.47 17.41 -13.66
C ILE A 180 -9.19 15.89 -13.57
N ASN A 181 -9.98 15.08 -14.28
CA ASN A 181 -9.86 13.62 -14.36
C ASN A 181 -8.69 13.13 -15.23
N LEU A 182 -8.11 13.99 -16.06
CA LEU A 182 -6.98 13.70 -16.95
C LEU A 182 -5.66 14.31 -16.46
N GLN A 183 -5.69 15.02 -15.32
CA GLN A 183 -4.48 15.56 -14.71
C GLN A 183 -3.68 14.43 -14.08
N GLN A 184 -2.43 14.29 -14.51
CA GLN A 184 -1.46 13.37 -13.95
C GLN A 184 -0.76 14.07 -12.79
N LYS A 185 -1.01 13.59 -11.57
CA LYS A 185 -0.35 14.08 -10.35
C LYS A 185 0.59 13.05 -9.72
N VAL A 186 0.62 11.84 -10.28
CA VAL A 186 1.31 10.68 -9.70
C VAL A 186 2.51 10.27 -10.53
N VAL A 187 3.52 9.74 -9.83
CA VAL A 187 4.71 9.14 -10.41
C VAL A 187 4.36 7.77 -11.01
N ILE A 188 4.98 7.45 -12.14
CA ILE A 188 4.80 6.18 -12.85
C ILE A 188 6.15 5.47 -12.94
N GLY A 189 6.19 4.20 -12.52
CA GLY A 189 7.32 3.31 -12.79
C GLY A 189 7.10 2.52 -14.07
N LYS A 190 8.12 2.42 -14.90
CA LYS A 190 8.10 1.63 -16.13
C LYS A 190 9.28 0.67 -16.23
N LYS A 191 9.06 -0.43 -16.95
CA LYS A 191 10.01 -1.50 -17.25
C LYS A 191 10.27 -1.58 -18.74
N LEU A 192 11.54 -1.71 -19.10
CA LEU A 192 11.95 -1.96 -20.47
C LEU A 192 11.39 -3.30 -20.95
N GLN A 193 10.94 -3.33 -22.20
CA GLN A 193 10.53 -4.55 -22.91
C GLN A 193 11.65 -4.92 -23.87
N GLU A 194 12.63 -5.66 -23.38
CA GLU A 194 13.83 -6.05 -24.15
C GLU A 194 13.45 -6.80 -25.43
N GLU A 195 12.41 -7.62 -25.36
CA GLU A 195 11.85 -8.38 -26.47
C GLU A 195 11.32 -7.49 -27.62
N ASN A 196 11.05 -6.21 -27.35
CA ASN A 196 10.51 -5.24 -28.30
C ASN A 196 11.56 -4.22 -28.76
N LEU A 197 12.84 -4.40 -28.41
CA LEU A 197 13.89 -3.51 -28.88
C LEU A 197 14.02 -3.58 -30.41
N PRO A 198 14.16 -2.44 -31.11
CA PRO A 198 14.44 -2.45 -32.55
C PRO A 198 15.76 -3.18 -32.85
N GLU A 199 15.85 -3.77 -34.04
CA GLU A 199 17.05 -4.47 -34.48
C GLU A 199 18.28 -3.56 -34.42
N GLY A 200 19.38 -4.05 -33.83
CA GLY A 200 20.62 -3.30 -33.67
C GLY A 200 20.64 -2.26 -32.54
N VAL A 201 19.52 -2.03 -31.84
CA VAL A 201 19.46 -1.09 -30.71
C VAL A 201 19.88 -1.76 -29.42
N GLN A 202 20.89 -1.18 -28.75
CA GLN A 202 21.29 -1.57 -27.39
C GLN A 202 20.84 -0.51 -26.37
N ALA A 203 20.02 -0.92 -25.41
CA ALA A 203 19.41 0.00 -24.44
C ALA A 203 20.44 0.79 -23.60
N GLU A 204 21.55 0.17 -23.18
CA GLU A 204 22.61 0.85 -22.41
C GLU A 204 23.41 1.83 -23.28
N GLU A 205 23.55 1.58 -24.58
CA GLU A 205 24.20 2.52 -25.51
C GLU A 205 23.32 3.74 -25.77
N GLU A 206 22.03 3.54 -26.01
CA GLU A 206 21.05 4.62 -26.15
C GLU A 206 20.97 5.49 -24.89
N LEU A 207 20.97 4.86 -23.70
CA LEU A 207 21.05 5.59 -22.43
C LEU A 207 22.28 6.49 -22.36
N LYS A 208 23.47 5.95 -22.64
CA LYS A 208 24.74 6.70 -22.58
C LYS A 208 24.77 7.84 -23.59
N LYS A 209 24.37 7.57 -24.83
CA LYS A 209 24.29 8.56 -25.90
C LYS A 209 23.36 9.71 -25.52
N LEU A 210 22.16 9.40 -25.04
CA LEU A 210 21.19 10.40 -24.63
C LEU A 210 21.67 11.19 -23.39
N ALA A 211 22.31 10.54 -22.43
CA ALA A 211 22.87 11.21 -21.26
C ALA A 211 23.99 12.19 -21.64
N GLN A 212 24.84 11.83 -22.60
CA GLN A 212 25.88 12.71 -23.15
C GLN A 212 25.28 13.91 -23.89
N ASP A 213 24.29 13.68 -24.77
CA ASP A 213 23.58 14.75 -25.48
C ASP A 213 22.93 15.75 -24.52
N LYS A 214 22.24 15.23 -23.49
CA LYS A 214 21.59 16.04 -22.45
C LYS A 214 22.52 16.55 -21.35
N LYS A 215 23.83 16.21 -21.41
CA LYS A 215 24.84 16.60 -20.42
C LYS A 215 24.50 16.18 -18.98
N ILE A 216 23.82 15.05 -18.80
CA ILE A 216 23.47 14.50 -17.49
C ILE A 216 24.63 13.65 -16.97
N LYS A 217 25.27 14.07 -15.87
CA LYS A 217 26.42 13.37 -15.28
C LYS A 217 26.00 12.09 -14.56
N ASP A 218 25.06 12.19 -13.62
CA ASP A 218 24.62 11.07 -12.77
C ASP A 218 23.33 10.43 -13.31
N TYR A 219 23.32 10.07 -14.59
CA TYR A 219 22.10 9.65 -15.31
C TYR A 219 21.45 8.36 -14.78
N LYS A 220 22.12 7.60 -13.90
CA LYS A 220 21.56 6.42 -13.21
C LYS A 220 20.95 6.73 -11.84
N VAL A 221 21.16 7.93 -11.31
CA VAL A 221 20.63 8.36 -10.00
C VAL A 221 19.36 9.16 -10.23
N TYR A 222 18.26 8.72 -9.63
CA TYR A 222 16.99 9.42 -9.71
C TYR A 222 17.11 10.89 -9.28
N SER A 223 16.47 11.79 -10.02
CA SER A 223 16.40 13.21 -9.68
C SER A 223 15.06 13.80 -10.10
N THR A 224 14.61 14.80 -9.34
CA THR A 224 13.41 15.59 -9.64
C THR A 224 13.72 16.88 -10.42
N GLN A 225 14.98 17.13 -10.75
CA GLN A 225 15.40 18.29 -11.53
C GLN A 225 14.84 18.22 -12.96
N GLU A 226 14.48 19.37 -13.52
CA GLU A 226 13.74 19.43 -14.79
C GLU A 226 14.53 18.83 -15.95
N ASP A 227 15.83 19.10 -16.02
CA ASP A 227 16.74 18.53 -17.03
C ASP A 227 16.79 16.99 -16.98
N TYR A 228 16.82 16.42 -15.78
CA TYR A 228 16.79 14.97 -15.56
C TYR A 228 15.43 14.37 -15.92
N VAL A 229 14.33 15.01 -15.52
CA VAL A 229 12.97 14.58 -15.84
C VAL A 229 12.78 14.56 -17.37
N ASP A 230 13.24 15.60 -18.06
CA ASP A 230 13.23 15.66 -19.52
C ASP A 230 14.10 14.58 -20.16
N PHE A 231 15.29 14.33 -19.60
CA PHE A 231 16.16 13.25 -20.05
C PHE A 231 15.48 11.87 -19.98
N ILE A 232 14.88 11.50 -18.85
CA ILE A 232 14.18 10.21 -18.70
C ILE A 232 12.95 10.12 -19.63
N ARG A 233 12.25 11.23 -19.87
CA ARG A 233 11.13 11.26 -20.85
C ARG A 233 11.60 11.07 -22.28
N ASN A 234 12.78 11.59 -22.63
CA ASN A 234 13.35 11.31 -23.94
C ASN A 234 13.74 9.83 -24.06
N LEU A 235 14.29 9.24 -22.99
CA LEU A 235 14.59 7.80 -22.93
C LEU A 235 13.32 6.95 -23.12
N GLU A 236 12.23 7.33 -22.45
CA GLU A 236 10.91 6.70 -22.57
C GLU A 236 10.38 6.68 -24.01
N ARG A 237 10.68 7.71 -24.80
CA ARG A 237 10.22 7.81 -26.21
C ARG A 237 11.02 6.94 -27.16
N VAL A 238 12.29 6.70 -26.86
CA VAL A 238 13.21 5.97 -27.76
C VAL A 238 13.30 4.48 -27.47
N LEU A 239 13.01 4.07 -26.23
CA LEU A 239 13.01 2.66 -25.83
C LEU A 239 11.59 2.16 -25.48
N PRO A 240 11.27 0.88 -25.75
CA PRO A 240 9.95 0.33 -25.51
C PRO A 240 9.72 0.05 -24.02
N TYR A 241 8.93 0.89 -23.36
CA TYR A 241 8.59 0.72 -21.95
C TYR A 241 7.12 0.37 -21.72
N ARG A 242 6.87 -0.53 -20.75
CA ARG A 242 5.53 -0.79 -20.19
C ARG A 242 5.44 -0.34 -18.74
N GLU A 243 4.23 -0.09 -18.25
CA GLU A 243 4.03 0.19 -16.82
C GLU A 243 4.46 -1.00 -15.94
N ASP A 244 5.12 -0.70 -14.83
CA ASP A 244 5.43 -1.69 -13.80
C ASP A 244 4.26 -1.84 -12.83
N SER A 245 3.56 -2.97 -12.91
CA SER A 245 2.43 -3.30 -12.05
C SER A 245 2.78 -3.34 -10.55
N ASN A 246 4.07 -3.54 -10.22
CA ASN A 246 4.57 -3.54 -8.84
C ASN A 246 4.97 -2.15 -8.33
N PHE A 247 5.12 -1.16 -9.21
CA PHE A 247 5.56 0.17 -8.80
C PHE A 247 4.59 0.82 -7.82
N GLY A 248 5.15 1.29 -6.70
CA GLY A 248 4.43 1.99 -5.64
C GLY A 248 3.60 1.10 -4.73
N LYS A 249 3.49 -0.22 -4.94
CA LYS A 249 2.80 -1.11 -4.00
C LYS A 249 3.48 -1.03 -2.63
N ILE A 250 2.71 -0.79 -1.58
CA ILE A 250 3.20 -0.65 -0.20
C ILE A 250 4.07 -1.84 0.22
N ASP A 251 3.64 -3.06 -0.10
CA ASP A 251 4.38 -4.30 0.21
C ASP A 251 5.77 -4.38 -0.45
N ARG A 252 5.99 -3.62 -1.51
CA ARG A 252 7.20 -3.67 -2.34
C ARG A 252 8.13 -2.49 -2.11
N ILE A 253 7.84 -1.57 -1.19
CA ILE A 253 8.76 -0.48 -0.86
C ILE A 253 9.69 -0.95 0.27
N PRO A 254 11.03 -0.97 0.07
CA PRO A 254 11.99 -1.57 1.00
C PRO A 254 12.33 -0.61 2.16
N HIS A 255 11.30 -0.07 2.80
CA HIS A 255 11.46 0.81 3.95
C HIS A 255 11.41 -0.01 5.25
N GLU A 256 12.38 0.17 6.14
CA GLU A 256 12.59 -0.71 7.31
C GLU A 256 11.37 -0.73 8.25
N ARG A 257 10.89 0.46 8.66
CA ARG A 257 9.73 0.57 9.55
C ARG A 257 8.45 0.02 8.89
N LEU A 258 8.31 0.21 7.58
CA LEU A 258 7.15 -0.29 6.83
C LEU A 258 7.18 -1.82 6.74
N SER A 259 8.34 -2.38 6.39
CA SER A 259 8.56 -3.83 6.34
C SER A 259 8.32 -4.48 7.71
N SER A 260 8.79 -3.83 8.77
CA SER A 260 8.56 -4.26 10.15
C SER A 260 7.08 -4.21 10.53
N PHE A 261 6.37 -3.14 10.16
CA PHE A 261 4.93 -3.03 10.34
C PHE A 261 4.16 -4.16 9.64
N LEU A 262 4.43 -4.41 8.36
CA LEU A 262 3.77 -5.48 7.59
C LEU A 262 4.01 -6.85 8.25
N LYS A 263 5.27 -7.15 8.59
CA LYS A 263 5.67 -8.41 9.26
C LYS A 263 5.02 -8.57 10.62
N ASN A 264 5.00 -7.52 11.44
CA ASN A 264 4.44 -7.56 12.79
C ASN A 264 2.91 -7.63 12.76
N THR A 265 2.25 -6.98 11.81
CA THR A 265 0.80 -7.10 11.59
C THR A 265 0.42 -8.56 11.34
N LYS A 266 1.17 -9.28 10.51
CA LYS A 266 0.93 -10.72 10.26
C LYS A 266 1.10 -11.61 11.50
N LYS A 267 1.81 -11.16 12.54
CA LYS A 267 1.98 -11.89 13.82
C LYS A 267 0.85 -11.62 14.81
N LEU A 268 -0.01 -10.63 14.58
CA LEU A 268 -1.14 -10.33 15.45
C LEU A 268 -2.06 -11.55 15.55
N LYS A 269 -2.59 -11.80 16.75
CA LYS A 269 -3.50 -12.92 17.00
C LYS A 269 -4.94 -12.49 16.80
N LEU A 270 -5.68 -13.31 16.06
CA LEU A 270 -7.13 -13.24 15.94
C LEU A 270 -7.68 -14.64 16.25
N LEU A 271 -8.66 -14.73 17.14
CA LEU A 271 -9.23 -16.03 17.58
C LEU A 271 -8.15 -17.04 18.05
N GLY A 272 -7.05 -16.55 18.63
CA GLY A 272 -5.97 -17.37 19.19
C GLY A 272 -4.90 -17.87 18.21
N LEU A 273 -5.04 -17.62 16.90
CA LEU A 273 -4.04 -17.91 15.87
C LEU A 273 -3.49 -16.62 15.27
N THR A 274 -2.27 -16.64 14.73
CA THR A 274 -1.73 -15.44 14.06
C THR A 274 -2.43 -15.23 12.72
N LEU A 275 -2.45 -13.99 12.20
CA LEU A 275 -2.96 -13.75 10.85
C LEU A 275 -2.19 -14.56 9.79
N LYS A 276 -0.89 -14.77 10.00
CA LYS A 276 -0.08 -15.65 9.14
C LYS A 276 -0.58 -17.09 9.16
N ASP A 277 -0.98 -17.60 10.31
CA ASP A 277 -1.56 -18.94 10.42
C ASP A 277 -2.92 -19.00 9.72
N TRP A 278 -3.76 -17.97 9.90
CA TRP A 278 -5.03 -17.88 9.19
C TRP A 278 -4.86 -17.86 7.68
N ILE A 279 -3.92 -17.09 7.14
CA ILE A 279 -3.65 -17.07 5.68
C ILE A 279 -3.32 -18.48 5.19
N LYS A 280 -2.44 -19.21 5.88
CA LYS A 280 -2.10 -20.60 5.52
C LYS A 280 -3.32 -21.53 5.56
N VAL A 281 -4.15 -21.42 6.60
CA VAL A 281 -5.37 -22.23 6.74
C VAL A 281 -6.31 -21.95 5.57
N MET A 282 -6.52 -20.68 5.23
CA MET A 282 -7.45 -20.27 4.20
C MET A 282 -6.96 -20.68 2.81
N GLU A 283 -5.66 -20.57 2.54
CA GLU A 283 -5.01 -21.11 1.35
C GLU A 283 -5.16 -22.63 1.26
N TYR A 284 -4.93 -23.34 2.36
CA TYR A 284 -5.05 -24.80 2.40
C TYR A 284 -6.48 -25.27 2.13
N ILE A 285 -7.46 -24.69 2.82
CA ILE A 285 -8.87 -25.09 2.65
C ILE A 285 -9.39 -24.69 1.25
N SER A 286 -8.93 -23.55 0.71
CA SER A 286 -9.35 -23.11 -0.63
C SER A 286 -8.82 -23.98 -1.76
N ASN A 287 -7.67 -24.62 -1.57
CA ASN A 287 -6.96 -25.41 -2.56
C ASN A 287 -7.16 -26.94 -2.40
N GLN A 288 -8.13 -27.37 -1.58
CA GLN A 288 -8.46 -28.80 -1.40
C GLN A 288 -8.83 -29.51 -2.72
N GLU A 289 -9.31 -28.77 -3.73
CA GLU A 289 -9.61 -29.31 -5.05
C GLU A 289 -8.36 -29.60 -5.89
N GLU A 290 -7.16 -29.11 -5.53
CA GLU A 290 -6.02 -29.11 -6.47
C GLU A 290 -4.80 -29.98 -6.15
N LYS A 291 -4.50 -30.48 -4.93
CA LYS A 291 -3.23 -31.25 -4.73
C LYS A 291 -3.24 -32.42 -3.76
N SER A 292 -3.03 -33.60 -4.34
CA SER A 292 -2.67 -34.91 -3.77
C SER A 292 -1.16 -35.14 -3.53
N ALA A 293 -0.31 -34.09 -3.49
CA ALA A 293 1.15 -34.28 -3.37
C ALA A 293 1.85 -33.22 -2.50
N GLN A 294 1.84 -33.39 -1.18
CA GLN A 294 2.79 -32.71 -0.27
C GLN A 294 3.35 -33.70 0.77
N LYS A 295 4.66 -33.61 1.04
CA LYS A 295 5.44 -34.47 1.95
C LYS A 295 4.75 -34.61 3.33
N SER A 296 4.61 -35.85 3.81
CA SER A 296 3.66 -36.25 4.88
C SER A 296 3.75 -35.46 6.19
N LYS A 297 4.94 -35.04 6.63
CA LYS A 297 5.10 -34.31 7.91
C LYS A 297 4.54 -32.87 7.88
N LYS A 298 4.79 -32.13 6.79
CA LYS A 298 4.26 -30.76 6.63
C LYS A 298 2.74 -30.76 6.43
N LYS A 299 2.22 -31.84 5.83
CA LYS A 299 0.78 -32.05 5.66
C LYS A 299 0.10 -32.21 7.02
N LYS A 300 0.64 -33.08 7.91
CA LYS A 300 0.10 -33.29 9.26
C LYS A 300 0.09 -32.02 10.12
N GLU A 301 1.19 -31.26 10.15
CA GLU A 301 1.24 -29.99 10.90
C GLU A 301 0.19 -28.97 10.43
N LEU A 302 -0.11 -28.98 9.13
CA LEU A 302 -1.12 -28.10 8.53
C LEU A 302 -2.54 -28.59 8.81
N GLU A 303 -2.78 -29.90 8.77
CA GLU A 303 -4.05 -30.53 9.16
C GLU A 303 -4.38 -30.23 10.64
N ASP A 304 -3.41 -30.40 11.54
CA ASP A 304 -3.57 -30.05 12.97
C ASP A 304 -3.91 -28.56 13.16
N LEU A 305 -3.29 -27.69 12.36
CA LEU A 305 -3.57 -26.25 12.38
C LEU A 305 -4.99 -25.93 11.88
N VAL A 306 -5.44 -26.62 10.82
CA VAL A 306 -6.78 -26.48 10.25
C VAL A 306 -7.84 -26.97 11.24
N GLU A 307 -7.64 -28.12 11.86
CA GLU A 307 -8.55 -28.65 12.88
C GLU A 307 -8.70 -27.65 14.04
N LYS A 308 -7.57 -27.14 14.54
CA LYS A 308 -7.55 -26.10 15.56
C LYS A 308 -8.29 -24.84 15.11
N ALA A 309 -8.14 -24.44 13.85
CA ALA A 309 -8.79 -23.28 13.28
C ALA A 309 -10.32 -23.45 13.16
N LEU A 310 -10.79 -24.60 12.66
CA LEU A 310 -12.22 -24.91 12.56
C LEU A 310 -12.89 -24.93 13.94
N LYS A 311 -12.23 -25.53 14.93
CA LYS A 311 -12.68 -25.49 16.33
C LYS A 311 -12.81 -24.07 16.87
N LYS A 312 -11.90 -23.16 16.51
CA LYS A 312 -11.97 -21.74 16.90
C LYS A 312 -13.09 -20.97 16.20
N LEU A 313 -13.46 -21.37 14.98
CA LEU A 313 -14.60 -20.80 14.25
C LEU A 313 -15.94 -21.40 14.69
N GLY A 314 -15.90 -22.53 15.40
CA GLY A 314 -17.08 -23.26 15.85
C GLY A 314 -17.76 -24.03 14.73
N TYR A 315 -16.96 -24.53 13.76
CA TYR A 315 -17.42 -25.53 12.80
C TYR A 315 -16.96 -26.90 13.30
N PRO A 316 -17.86 -27.90 13.43
CA PRO A 316 -17.48 -29.24 13.84
C PRO A 316 -16.48 -29.83 12.84
N ASN A 317 -15.56 -30.66 13.33
CA ASN A 317 -14.62 -31.42 12.50
C ASN A 317 -15.43 -32.26 11.51
N THR A 318 -15.56 -31.76 10.29
CA THR A 318 -16.13 -32.44 9.14
C THR A 318 -15.02 -32.45 8.10
N TYR A 319 -14.04 -33.32 8.35
CA TYR A 319 -13.01 -33.69 7.39
C TYR A 319 -13.09 -35.20 7.18
#